data_AF-A0A7S1SVE0-F1
#
_entry.id   AF-A0A7S1SVE0-F1
#
_cell.length_a   1.000
_cell.length_b   1.000
_cell.length_c   1.000
_cell.angle_alpha   90.00
_cell.angle_beta   90.00
_cell.angle_gamma   90.00
#
_symmetry.space_group_name_H-M   'P 1'
#
loop_
_entity.id
_entity.type
_entity.pdbx_description
1 polymer ?
#
loop_
_entity_poly.entity_id
_entity_poly.type
_entity_poly.pdbx_seq_one_letter_code
_entity_poly.pdbx_strand_id
1 'polypeptide(L)'
;VEGREFDSSRKVWTLELGRYEEAAKALRSVAGFTVNVEPLPGLANTILKGSSRGRTDDRDFYSKIPETMERQMMEFQREGVKFALEKGGRVLFGDEMGLGKTVQAIAVMKCYDHLWPCLIITPSSLREAWADALHRWLG
;
A
#
# COMPACT_ATOMS: atom_id res chain seq x y z
N VAL A 1 27.21 3.41 -5.13
CA VAL A 1 25.85 3.07 -4.69
C VAL A 1 25.66 1.57 -4.86
N GLU A 2 25.68 0.87 -3.75
CA GLU A 2 25.40 -0.57 -3.67
C GLU A 2 23.87 -0.81 -3.77
N GLY A 3 23.44 -2.01 -4.19
CA GLY A 3 22.02 -2.32 -4.43
C GLY A 3 21.46 -1.74 -5.74
N ARG A 4 22.33 -1.39 -6.70
CA ARG A 4 21.94 -0.96 -8.04
C ARG A 4 21.85 -2.15 -8.99
N GLU A 5 20.83 -2.16 -9.83
CA GLU A 5 20.67 -3.13 -10.91
C GLU A 5 20.55 -2.42 -12.25
N PHE A 6 21.04 -3.04 -13.32
CA PHE A 6 20.92 -2.49 -14.66
C PHE A 6 19.83 -3.22 -15.42
N ASP A 7 18.77 -2.50 -15.78
CA ASP A 7 17.74 -3.00 -16.69
C ASP A 7 18.21 -2.77 -18.13
N SER A 8 18.65 -3.85 -18.78
CA SER A 8 19.16 -3.85 -20.14
C SER A 8 18.09 -3.51 -21.18
N SER A 9 16.82 -3.83 -20.90
CA SER A 9 15.71 -3.58 -21.81
C SER A 9 15.35 -2.10 -21.87
N ARG A 10 15.32 -1.44 -20.71
CA ARG A 10 14.98 -0.02 -20.57
C ARG A 10 16.22 0.87 -20.65
N LYS A 11 17.42 0.28 -20.63
CA LYS A 11 18.72 0.97 -20.55
C LYS A 11 18.80 1.93 -19.36
N VAL A 12 18.25 1.53 -18.21
CA VAL A 12 18.23 2.33 -16.98
C VAL A 12 18.87 1.58 -15.83
N TRP A 13 19.43 2.33 -14.89
CA TRP A 13 19.83 1.81 -13.59
C TRP A 13 18.67 1.97 -12.61
N THR A 14 18.30 0.88 -11.94
CA THR A 14 17.37 0.86 -10.82
C THR A 14 18.15 0.82 -9.51
N LEU A 15 17.59 1.42 -8.47
CA LEU A 15 18.16 1.42 -7.13
C LEU A 15 17.04 1.45 -6.10
N GLU A 16 17.34 0.97 -4.90
CA GLU A 16 16.46 1.18 -3.76
C GLU A 16 16.29 2.67 -3.49
N LEU A 17 15.03 3.07 -3.37
CA LEU A 17 14.65 4.45 -3.19
C LEU A 17 15.25 5.09 -1.92
N GLY A 18 15.48 4.31 -0.86
CA GLY A 18 16.15 4.78 0.35
C GLY A 18 17.57 5.30 0.12
N ARG A 19 18.20 4.90 -1.00
CA ARG A 19 19.55 5.31 -1.41
C ARG A 19 19.56 6.48 -2.41
N TYR A 20 18.41 7.11 -2.65
CA TYR A 20 18.28 8.23 -3.59
C TYR A 20 19.28 9.37 -3.31
N GLU A 21 19.40 9.81 -2.05
CA GLU A 21 20.28 10.92 -1.68
C GLU A 21 21.77 10.55 -1.90
N GLU A 22 22.16 9.32 -1.58
CA GLU A 22 23.51 8.80 -1.84
C GLU A 22 23.81 8.79 -3.35
N ALA A 23 22.86 8.30 -4.15
CA ALA A 23 23.00 8.23 -5.60
C ALA A 23 23.06 9.61 -6.25
N ALA A 24 22.18 10.53 -5.85
CA ALA A 24 22.18 11.90 -6.33
C ALA A 24 23.50 12.61 -6.02
N LYS A 25 24.05 12.41 -4.82
CA LYS A 25 25.37 12.94 -4.42
C LYS A 25 26.50 12.34 -5.25
N ALA A 26 26.51 11.02 -5.42
CA ALA A 26 27.53 10.32 -6.20
C ALA A 26 27.54 10.79 -7.67
N LEU A 27 26.36 10.91 -8.29
CA LEU A 27 26.21 11.39 -9.67
C LEU A 27 26.71 12.83 -9.85
N ARG A 28 26.44 13.72 -8.89
CA ARG A 28 26.93 15.12 -8.93
C ARG A 28 28.44 15.23 -8.73
N SER A 29 29.08 14.23 -8.11
CA SER A 29 30.53 14.22 -7.86
C SER A 29 31.39 13.67 -9.01
N VAL A 30 30.78 13.24 -10.13
CA VAL A 30 31.50 12.67 -11.26
C VAL A 30 32.29 13.77 -11.98
N ALA A 31 33.63 13.66 -11.97
CA ALA A 31 34.50 14.59 -12.66
C ALA A 31 34.41 14.44 -14.19
N GLY A 32 34.50 15.56 -14.91
CA GLY A 32 34.54 15.57 -16.38
C GLY A 32 33.17 15.50 -17.07
N PHE A 33 32.07 15.48 -16.32
CA PHE A 33 30.71 15.46 -16.87
C PHE A 33 29.81 16.48 -16.17
N THR A 34 28.96 17.17 -16.94
CA THR A 34 27.88 17.99 -16.39
C THR A 34 26.66 17.11 -16.19
N VAL A 35 26.39 16.71 -14.95
CA VAL A 35 25.25 15.84 -14.62
C VAL A 35 24.10 16.67 -14.06
N ASN A 36 22.96 16.67 -14.77
CA ASN A 36 21.72 17.23 -14.24
C ASN A 36 20.93 16.13 -13.52
N VAL A 37 20.77 16.28 -12.20
CA VAL A 37 19.95 15.36 -11.39
C VAL A 37 18.69 16.11 -10.98
N GLU A 38 17.58 15.79 -11.63
CA GLU A 38 16.28 16.33 -11.30
C GLU A 38 15.84 15.84 -9.90
N PRO A 39 15.44 16.75 -8.99
CA PRO A 39 14.98 16.37 -7.67
C PRO A 39 13.65 15.64 -7.75
N LEU A 40 13.42 14.66 -6.87
CA LEU A 40 12.08 14.11 -6.68
C LEU A 40 11.12 15.25 -6.28
N PRO A 41 9.89 15.30 -6.84
CA PRO A 41 8.87 16.24 -6.38
C PRO A 41 8.72 16.17 -4.86
N GLY A 42 8.61 17.33 -4.20
CA GLY A 42 8.63 17.40 -2.73
C GLY A 42 7.59 16.50 -2.06
N LEU A 43 6.40 16.38 -2.67
CA LEU A 43 5.35 15.47 -2.22
C LEU A 43 5.79 14.00 -2.29
N ALA A 44 6.40 13.58 -3.40
CA ALA A 44 6.91 12.23 -3.56
C ALA A 44 7.96 11.94 -2.48
N ASN A 45 8.96 12.81 -2.30
CA ASN A 45 9.99 12.63 -1.28
C ASN A 45 9.39 12.53 0.13
N THR A 46 8.36 13.32 0.44
CA THR A 46 7.64 13.29 1.72
C THR A 46 6.90 11.97 1.94
N ILE A 47 6.13 11.51 0.95
CA ILE A 47 5.41 10.22 0.99
C ILE A 47 6.40 9.07 1.18
N LEU A 48 7.51 9.11 0.45
CA LEU A 48 8.52 8.06 0.44
C LEU A 48 9.31 7.98 1.77
N LYS A 49 9.64 9.12 2.36
CA LYS A 49 10.23 9.19 3.71
C LYS A 49 9.24 8.80 4.81
N GLY A 50 7.94 9.05 4.60
CA GLY A 50 6.88 8.67 5.53
C GLY A 50 6.48 7.20 5.45
N SER A 51 6.58 6.56 4.29
CA SER A 51 6.10 5.19 4.03
C SER A 51 6.96 4.09 4.68
N SER A 52 8.15 4.44 5.15
CA SER A 52 9.09 3.55 5.85
C SER A 52 9.01 3.66 7.38
N ARG A 53 8.29 4.65 7.93
CA ARG A 53 8.15 4.82 9.39
C ARG A 53 6.94 4.08 9.94
N GLY A 54 7.15 3.31 11.01
CA GLY A 54 6.07 2.76 11.83
C GLY A 54 5.25 1.64 11.18
N ARG A 55 5.86 0.80 10.35
CA ARG A 55 5.19 -0.44 9.89
C ARG A 55 5.16 -1.45 11.03
N THR A 56 3.97 -1.80 11.46
CA THR A 56 3.68 -2.96 12.30
C THR A 56 3.27 -4.13 11.42
N ASP A 57 3.65 -5.33 11.80
CA ASP A 57 3.13 -6.57 11.20
C ASP A 57 1.94 -7.02 12.07
N ASP A 58 0.74 -6.68 11.63
CA ASP A 58 -0.50 -6.88 12.39
C ASP A 58 -1.26 -8.13 11.92
N ARG A 59 -0.57 -9.12 11.33
CA ARG A 59 -1.19 -10.34 10.80
C ARG A 59 -1.99 -11.11 11.85
N ASP A 60 -1.65 -11.00 13.12
CA ASP A 60 -2.40 -11.63 14.22
C ASP A 60 -3.86 -11.12 14.31
N PHE A 61 -4.13 -9.91 13.83
CA PHE A 61 -5.48 -9.34 13.81
C PHE A 61 -6.41 -10.02 12.80
N TYR A 62 -5.87 -10.84 11.87
CA TYR A 62 -6.67 -11.58 10.91
C TYR A 62 -7.71 -12.48 11.60
N SER A 63 -7.39 -12.99 12.79
CA SER A 63 -8.29 -13.80 13.64
C SER A 63 -9.59 -13.09 14.05
N LYS A 64 -9.67 -11.76 13.92
CA LYS A 64 -10.87 -10.97 14.25
C LYS A 64 -11.92 -10.95 13.14
N ILE A 65 -11.62 -11.47 11.96
CA ILE A 65 -12.58 -11.57 10.87
C ILE A 65 -13.63 -12.63 11.25
N PRO A 66 -14.94 -12.32 11.16
CA PRO A 66 -15.97 -13.32 11.41
C PRO A 66 -15.86 -14.51 10.45
N GLU A 67 -16.00 -15.72 10.96
CA GLU A 67 -15.89 -16.95 10.14
C GLU A 67 -16.90 -16.96 8.98
N THR A 68 -18.09 -16.40 9.19
CA THR A 68 -19.14 -16.26 8.16
C THR A 68 -18.69 -15.39 6.98
N MET A 69 -17.94 -14.33 7.26
CA MET A 69 -17.35 -13.45 6.25
C MET A 69 -16.19 -14.16 5.55
N GLU A 70 -15.26 -14.73 6.31
CA GLU A 70 -14.07 -15.38 5.75
C GLU A 70 -14.44 -16.51 4.78
N ARG A 71 -15.42 -17.35 5.14
CA ARG A 71 -15.89 -18.46 4.30
C ARG A 71 -16.44 -18.00 2.94
N GLN A 72 -17.01 -16.81 2.85
CA GLN A 72 -17.56 -16.25 1.61
C GLN A 72 -16.51 -15.54 0.75
N MET A 73 -15.35 -15.19 1.31
CA MET A 73 -14.26 -14.55 0.58
C MET A 73 -13.51 -15.53 -0.32
N MET A 74 -13.10 -15.06 -1.49
CA MET A 74 -12.19 -15.78 -2.39
C MET A 74 -10.78 -15.82 -1.80
N GLU A 75 -9.98 -16.82 -2.18
CA GLU A 75 -8.62 -17.01 -1.64
C GLU A 75 -7.73 -15.78 -1.81
N PHE A 76 -7.73 -15.16 -3.00
CA PHE A 76 -6.94 -13.94 -3.24
C PHE A 76 -7.41 -12.75 -2.40
N GLN A 77 -8.69 -12.70 -2.01
CA GLN A 77 -9.20 -11.64 -1.14
C GLN A 77 -8.66 -11.82 0.28
N ARG A 78 -8.58 -13.06 0.78
CA ARG A 78 -7.98 -13.37 2.08
C ARG A 78 -6.50 -13.02 2.10
N GLU A 79 -5.77 -13.37 1.04
CA GLU A 79 -4.36 -12.99 0.89
C GLU A 79 -4.18 -11.47 0.81
N GLY A 80 -5.08 -10.76 0.12
CA GLY A 80 -5.11 -9.29 0.11
C GLY A 80 -5.26 -8.69 1.51
N VAL A 81 -6.15 -9.25 2.34
CA VAL A 81 -6.31 -8.81 3.74
C VAL A 81 -5.07 -9.10 4.57
N LYS A 82 -4.50 -10.31 4.48
CA LYS A 82 -3.25 -10.64 5.19
C LYS A 82 -2.10 -9.72 4.79
N PHE A 83 -1.97 -9.41 3.50
CA PHE A 83 -0.99 -8.46 2.99
C PHE A 83 -1.22 -7.06 3.57
N ALA A 84 -2.48 -6.60 3.64
CA ALA A 84 -2.79 -5.32 4.26
C ALA A 84 -2.37 -5.28 5.74
N LEU A 85 -2.61 -6.35 6.50
CA LEU A 85 -2.23 -6.47 7.90
C LEU A 85 -0.71 -6.53 8.09
N GLU A 86 0.01 -7.24 7.22
CA GLU A 86 1.48 -7.26 7.21
C GLU A 86 2.08 -5.86 6.99
N LYS A 87 1.33 -4.94 6.37
CA LYS A 87 1.71 -3.53 6.16
C LYS A 87 1.08 -2.56 7.17
N GLY A 88 0.59 -3.05 8.31
CA GLY A 88 -0.03 -2.22 9.35
C GLY A 88 -1.28 -1.50 8.87
N GLY A 89 -2.07 -2.17 8.01
CA GLY A 89 -3.33 -1.67 7.45
C GLY A 89 -3.16 -0.70 6.27
N ARG A 90 -1.92 -0.36 5.89
CA ARG A 90 -1.63 0.59 4.80
C ARG A 90 -1.46 -0.14 3.48
N VAL A 91 -2.49 -0.15 2.66
CA VAL A 91 -2.52 -0.90 1.39
C VAL A 91 -3.24 -0.14 0.29
N LEU A 92 -2.83 -0.40 -0.96
CA LEU A 92 -3.60 -0.06 -2.16
C LEU A 92 -4.04 -1.37 -2.82
N PHE A 93 -5.34 -1.66 -2.79
CA PHE A 93 -5.90 -2.81 -3.51
C PHE A 93 -6.01 -2.48 -5.01
N GLY A 94 -5.06 -3.00 -5.79
CA GLY A 94 -4.93 -2.76 -7.23
C GLY A 94 -5.65 -3.78 -8.13
N ASP A 95 -6.47 -4.66 -7.54
CA ASP A 95 -7.16 -5.73 -8.28
C ASP A 95 -8.13 -5.19 -9.34
N GLU A 96 -8.47 -6.00 -10.34
CA GLU A 96 -9.42 -5.62 -11.39
C GLU A 96 -10.81 -5.22 -10.83
N MET A 97 -11.53 -4.41 -11.61
CA MET A 97 -12.88 -3.97 -11.25
C MET A 97 -13.82 -5.19 -11.14
N GLY A 98 -14.62 -5.26 -10.08
CA GLY A 98 -15.56 -6.37 -9.85
C GLY A 98 -15.03 -7.51 -8.97
N LEU A 99 -13.72 -7.59 -8.69
CA LEU A 99 -13.13 -8.66 -7.87
C LEU A 99 -13.34 -8.53 -6.35
N GLY A 100 -14.17 -7.60 -5.89
CA GLY A 100 -14.53 -7.50 -4.47
C GLY A 100 -13.50 -6.77 -3.58
N LYS A 101 -12.88 -5.70 -4.07
CA LYS A 101 -12.01 -4.83 -3.23
C LYS A 101 -12.74 -4.26 -2.00
N THR A 102 -14.05 -4.01 -2.11
CA THR A 102 -14.87 -3.52 -1.00
C THR A 102 -14.90 -4.51 0.17
N VAL A 103 -15.03 -5.82 -0.08
CA VAL A 103 -15.04 -6.82 0.99
C VAL A 103 -13.66 -6.94 1.66
N GLN A 104 -12.57 -6.84 0.88
CA GLN A 104 -11.21 -6.79 1.43
C GLN A 104 -11.04 -5.58 2.36
N ALA A 105 -11.50 -4.39 1.93
CA ALA A 105 -11.42 -3.17 2.74
C ALA A 105 -12.25 -3.27 4.03
N ILE A 106 -13.46 -3.83 3.96
CA ILE A 106 -14.31 -4.06 5.15
C ILE A 106 -13.66 -5.07 6.11
N ALA A 107 -13.05 -6.14 5.59
CA ALA A 107 -12.35 -7.12 6.41
C ALA A 107 -11.16 -6.49 7.15
N VAL A 108 -10.34 -5.68 6.45
CA VAL A 108 -9.26 -4.92 7.08
C VAL A 108 -9.82 -3.98 8.15
N MET A 109 -10.87 -3.22 7.85
CA MET A 109 -11.52 -2.33 8.83
C MET A 109 -11.97 -3.10 10.08
N LYS A 110 -12.51 -4.31 9.92
CA LYS A 110 -12.94 -5.16 11.02
C LYS A 110 -11.77 -5.64 11.89
N CYS A 111 -10.61 -5.95 11.31
CA CYS A 111 -9.40 -6.29 12.06
C CYS A 111 -8.93 -5.16 12.99
N TYR A 112 -9.18 -3.90 12.60
CA TYR A 112 -8.85 -2.70 13.38
C TYR A 112 -10.03 -2.16 14.20
N ASP A 113 -10.97 -3.02 14.62
CA ASP A 113 -12.16 -2.59 15.37
C ASP A 113 -11.89 -1.80 16.67
N HIS A 114 -10.80 -2.12 17.36
CA HIS A 114 -10.29 -1.37 18.51
C HIS A 114 -9.91 0.10 18.24
N LEU A 115 -9.75 0.52 16.98
CA LEU A 115 -9.38 1.90 16.60
C LEU A 115 -10.58 2.75 16.15
N TRP A 116 -11.82 2.25 16.32
CA TRP A 116 -13.00 2.99 15.92
C TRP A 116 -13.12 4.34 16.63
N PRO A 117 -13.66 5.39 15.96
CA PRO A 117 -14.44 5.35 14.72
C PRO A 117 -13.62 5.26 13.41
N CYS A 118 -14.19 4.64 12.37
CA CYS A 118 -13.60 4.55 11.02
C CYS A 118 -14.22 5.56 10.04
N LEU A 119 -13.40 6.23 9.23
CA LEU A 119 -13.84 7.14 8.17
C LEU A 119 -13.67 6.50 6.78
N ILE A 120 -14.78 6.33 6.05
CA ILE A 120 -14.78 5.89 4.65
C ILE A 120 -15.06 7.10 3.76
N ILE A 121 -14.15 7.36 2.82
CA ILE A 121 -14.30 8.42 1.81
C ILE A 121 -14.53 7.74 0.46
N THR A 122 -15.65 8.07 -0.18
CA THR A 122 -16.06 7.47 -1.46
C THR A 122 -16.83 8.51 -2.28
N PRO A 123 -16.88 8.40 -3.63
CA PRO A 123 -17.80 9.19 -4.44
C PRO A 123 -19.26 9.03 -3.97
N SER A 124 -20.05 10.10 -4.11
CA SER A 124 -21.45 10.12 -3.64
C SER A 124 -22.30 8.99 -4.20
N SER A 125 -22.06 8.57 -5.44
CA SER A 125 -22.78 7.47 -6.12
C SER A 125 -22.55 6.09 -5.48
N LEU A 126 -21.47 5.92 -4.72
CA LEU A 126 -21.13 4.65 -4.07
C LEU A 126 -21.48 4.63 -2.58
N ARG A 127 -21.99 5.73 -2.02
CA ARG A 127 -22.27 5.84 -0.58
C ARG A 127 -23.26 4.76 -0.10
N GLU A 128 -24.37 4.60 -0.82
CA GLU A 128 -25.38 3.58 -0.48
C GLU A 128 -24.83 2.16 -0.68
N ALA A 129 -24.06 1.92 -1.76
CA ALA A 129 -23.42 0.63 -1.99
C ALA A 129 -22.42 0.24 -0.87
N TRP A 130 -21.71 1.21 -0.30
CA TRP A 130 -20.87 0.98 0.87
C TRP A 130 -21.69 0.68 2.12
N ALA A 131 -22.80 1.38 2.35
CA ALA A 131 -23.70 1.12 3.47
C ALA A 131 -24.29 -0.30 3.40
N ASP A 132 -24.79 -0.71 2.24
CA ASP A 132 -25.30 -2.05 1.99
C ASP A 132 -24.24 -3.12 2.19
N ALA A 133 -23.01 -2.88 1.70
CA ALA A 133 -21.90 -3.80 1.90
C ALA A 133 -21.55 -3.95 3.39
N LEU A 134 -21.47 -2.85 4.14
CA LEU A 134 -21.22 -2.89 5.57
C LEU A 134 -22.29 -3.69 6.31
N HIS A 135 -23.57 -3.45 6.01
CA HIS A 135 -24.66 -4.20 6.61
C HIS A 135 -24.61 -5.70 6.25
N ARG A 136 -24.33 -6.03 4.98
CA ARG A 136 -24.21 -7.42 4.53
C ARG A 136 -23.06 -8.18 5.19
N TRP A 137 -21.91 -7.53 5.38
CA TRP A 137 -20.68 -8.20 5.81
C TRP A 137 -20.45 -8.15 7.32
N LEU A 138 -20.95 -7.12 8.02
CA LEU A 138 -20.74 -6.90 9.46
C LEU A 138 -22.03 -6.90 10.29
N GLY A 139 -23.20 -6.85 9.65
CA GLY A 139 -24.53 -6.83 10.29
C GLY A 139 -25.12 -8.19 10.55
#